data_AF-A0A835QWM1-F1
#
_entry.id   AF-A0A835QWM1-F1
#
_cell.length_a   1.000
_cell.length_b   1.000
_cell.length_c   1.000
_cell.angle_alpha   90.00
_cell.angle_beta   90.00
_cell.angle_gamma   90.00
#
_symmetry.space_group_name_H-M   'P 1'
#
loop_
_entity.id
_entity.type
_entity.pdbx_description
1 polymer ?
#
loop_
_entity_poly.entity_id
_entity_poly.type
_entity_poly.pdbx_seq_one_letter_code
_entity_poly.pdbx_strand_id
1 'polypeptide(L)'
;MLFSTQDGSRPIFRAEDTWRFLAEKGRRFYKRKPSSSSSASSKPSFLRCIVRGGCGKGVTEMTEAMEKEMKEAFGDSMTLRDTVKPVLIPCYDLRTSAPLVFSRADALESESYNFRMWEVCRATWAEPGRFEPMEMLSVNGSTVCVGVDGGLAMSNPTAVAITHILHNKQEFPFVRGVEDLIVLSLGCGTTAAATLPETSRGRLDYHKIRQWGTKEWVRPIARIASDGAADLVDHAVALAFGQCGSANYIRVQANGPSMNRCGADVDSDPSSANVKALEEMAEEMLKQKNVESVLFGGRRVSEQTNMEMLDFIAGELVLEHQRRSCRIAPTVAFKQAAAKPKGRGFLKQSFLVHSAVKRYCQLLWFMFGSLEYL
;
A
#
# COMPACT_ATOMS: atom_id res chain seq x y z
N MET A 1 5.11 4.96 -5.01
CA MET A 1 6.46 5.55 -5.17
C MET A 1 7.45 4.57 -5.81
N LEU A 2 7.68 3.37 -5.25
CA LEU A 2 8.69 2.42 -5.78
C LEU A 2 8.40 1.88 -7.20
N PHE A 3 7.20 2.09 -7.71
CA PHE A 3 6.77 1.61 -9.02
C PHE A 3 6.39 2.74 -9.99
N SER A 4 6.51 4.00 -9.58
CA SER A 4 6.24 5.15 -10.44
C SER A 4 7.43 5.49 -11.31
N THR A 5 7.19 5.89 -12.56
CA THR A 5 8.22 6.11 -13.58
C THR A 5 7.86 7.31 -14.46
N GLN A 6 8.87 7.99 -14.98
CA GLN A 6 8.71 9.05 -15.98
C GLN A 6 8.93 8.54 -17.41
N ASP A 7 9.77 7.51 -17.56
CA ASP A 7 10.25 7.01 -18.86
C ASP A 7 9.74 5.60 -19.19
N GLY A 8 8.97 4.98 -18.28
CA GLY A 8 8.46 3.62 -18.43
C GLY A 8 9.46 2.53 -18.05
N SER A 9 10.70 2.89 -17.68
CA SER A 9 11.80 1.92 -17.54
C SER A 9 12.34 1.83 -16.12
N ARG A 10 12.39 2.95 -15.39
CA ARG A 10 12.98 3.02 -14.04
C ARG A 10 12.06 3.68 -13.02
N PRO A 11 12.05 3.19 -11.76
CA PRO A 11 11.43 3.91 -10.66
C PRO A 11 12.02 5.31 -10.46
N ILE A 12 11.17 6.30 -10.18
CA ILE A 12 11.58 7.68 -9.84
C ILE A 12 12.15 7.74 -8.42
N PHE A 13 11.72 6.83 -7.55
CA PHE A 13 12.04 6.84 -6.12
C PHE A 13 12.83 5.60 -5.71
N ARG A 14 13.81 5.80 -4.83
CA ARG A 14 14.50 4.74 -4.09
C ARG A 14 13.67 4.33 -2.87
N ALA A 15 14.02 3.18 -2.28
CA ALA A 15 13.40 2.70 -1.05
C ALA A 15 13.45 3.74 0.09
N GLU A 16 14.63 4.34 0.30
CA GLU A 16 14.87 5.37 1.32
C GLU A 16 14.03 6.64 1.13
N ASP A 17 13.67 6.99 -0.10
CA ASP A 17 12.88 8.20 -0.37
C ASP A 17 11.44 8.07 0.13
N THR A 18 10.94 6.84 0.31
CA THR A 18 9.53 6.60 0.67
C THR A 18 9.21 6.99 2.11
N TRP A 19 10.05 6.59 3.06
CA TRP A 19 9.87 6.99 4.46
C TRP A 19 10.33 8.43 4.70
N ARG A 20 11.36 8.90 3.97
CA ARG A 20 11.79 10.32 4.03
C ARG A 20 10.71 11.26 3.56
N PHE A 21 9.96 10.90 2.52
CA PHE A 21 8.77 11.66 2.09
C PHE A 21 7.82 11.88 3.26
N LEU A 22 7.55 10.85 4.06
CA LEU A 22 6.71 10.97 5.25
C LEU A 22 7.33 11.85 6.34
N ALA A 23 8.61 11.65 6.65
CA ALA A 23 9.31 12.41 7.68
C ALA A 23 9.41 13.91 7.33
N GLU A 24 9.73 14.23 6.08
CA GLU A 24 9.95 15.60 5.61
C GLU A 24 8.65 16.32 5.29
N LYS A 25 7.75 15.67 4.55
CA LYS A 25 6.51 16.30 4.07
C LYS A 25 5.36 16.14 5.05
N GLY A 26 5.39 15.15 5.94
CA GLY A 26 4.32 14.88 6.90
C GLY A 26 3.92 16.07 7.76
N ARG A 27 4.87 16.98 8.07
CA ARG A 27 4.56 18.22 8.81
C ARG A 27 3.58 19.14 8.09
N ARG A 28 3.45 19.01 6.77
CA ARG A 28 2.53 19.81 5.95
C ARG A 28 1.10 19.28 5.99
N PHE A 29 0.92 17.96 6.07
CA PHE A 29 -0.40 17.32 5.99
C PHE A 29 -0.88 16.60 7.26
N TYR A 30 -0.04 16.45 8.28
CA TYR A 30 -0.45 15.91 9.60
C TYR A 30 -0.56 16.96 10.71
N LYS A 31 -0.10 18.19 10.47
CA LYS A 31 -0.09 19.22 11.51
C LYS A 31 -1.49 19.80 11.70
N ARG A 32 -2.17 19.40 12.77
CA ARG A 32 -3.31 20.15 13.30
C ARG A 32 -2.80 21.48 13.86
N LYS A 33 -3.21 22.61 13.28
CA LYS A 33 -3.00 23.91 13.95
C LYS A 33 -3.72 23.84 15.30
N PRO A 34 -3.08 24.23 16.43
CA PRO A 34 -3.81 24.33 17.68
C PRO A 34 -4.97 25.31 17.45
N SER A 35 -6.19 24.86 17.73
CA SER A 35 -7.33 25.76 17.82
C SER A 35 -6.95 26.83 18.83
N SER A 36 -6.90 28.09 18.41
CA SER A 36 -6.83 29.20 19.34
C SER A 36 -8.00 29.02 20.32
N SER A 37 -7.69 28.69 21.56
CA SER A 37 -8.64 28.78 22.66
C SER A 37 -8.97 30.25 22.81
N SER A 38 -10.00 30.71 22.09
CA SER A 38 -10.65 31.97 22.39
C SER A 38 -11.33 31.78 23.74
N SER A 39 -10.71 32.37 24.76
CA SER A 39 -11.35 32.70 26.02
C SER A 39 -12.55 33.59 25.73
N ALA A 40 -13.74 33.00 25.65
CA ALA A 40 -14.99 33.76 25.60
C ALA A 40 -15.75 33.52 26.89
N SER A 41 -15.84 34.62 27.64
CA SER A 41 -16.59 34.79 28.87
C SER A 41 -18.07 34.40 28.72
N SER A 42 -18.60 33.93 29.84
CA SER A 42 -19.95 33.47 30.12
C SER A 42 -21.07 34.41 29.66
N LYS A 43 -22.00 33.92 28.82
CA LYS A 43 -23.46 34.11 28.93
C LYS A 43 -24.22 32.94 28.27
N PRO A 44 -25.32 32.42 28.86
CA PRO A 44 -26.05 31.28 28.32
C PRO A 44 -27.08 31.76 27.30
N SER A 45 -27.02 31.21 26.08
CA SER A 45 -28.09 31.33 25.07
C SER A 45 -28.50 29.93 24.65
N PHE A 46 -29.61 29.47 25.21
CA PHE A 46 -30.33 28.28 24.79
C PHE A 46 -30.85 28.50 23.35
N LEU A 47 -30.83 27.44 22.52
CA LEU A 47 -31.34 27.34 21.13
C LEU A 47 -30.39 27.73 19.98
N ARG A 48 -29.54 26.78 19.56
CA ARG A 48 -29.46 26.34 18.15
C ARG A 48 -28.69 25.02 18.02
N CYS A 49 -29.41 23.90 18.10
CA CYS A 49 -28.90 22.63 17.58
C CYS A 49 -29.08 22.67 16.06
N ILE A 50 -28.07 23.16 15.35
CA ILE A 50 -27.85 22.82 13.94
C ILE A 50 -26.60 21.97 13.92
N VAL A 51 -26.77 20.70 13.55
CA VAL A 51 -25.71 19.79 13.17
C VAL A 51 -25.00 20.39 11.96
N ARG A 52 -23.99 21.21 12.21
CA ARG A 52 -22.97 21.63 11.25
C ARG A 52 -21.65 21.51 11.97
N GLY A 53 -21.12 20.28 11.99
CA GLY A 53 -19.91 19.91 12.70
C GLY A 53 -18.73 20.77 12.26
N GLY A 54 -18.26 21.64 13.15
CA GLY A 54 -17.11 22.53 12.98
C GLY A 54 -15.75 21.82 12.93
N CYS A 55 -15.66 20.64 12.33
CA CYS A 55 -14.43 19.87 12.15
C CYS A 55 -13.86 19.96 10.71
N GLY A 56 -14.61 20.55 9.76
CA GLY A 56 -14.26 20.53 8.33
C GLY A 56 -12.99 21.28 7.96
N LYS A 57 -12.82 22.53 8.41
CA LYS A 57 -11.75 23.42 7.89
C LYS A 57 -10.33 22.86 8.08
N GLY A 58 -10.07 22.16 9.18
CA GLY A 58 -8.75 21.55 9.42
C GLY A 58 -8.50 20.29 8.58
N VAL A 59 -9.54 19.47 8.38
CA VAL A 59 -9.47 18.25 7.57
C VAL A 59 -9.31 18.61 6.08
N THR A 60 -10.00 19.65 5.61
CA THR A 60 -9.84 20.18 4.25
C THR A 60 -8.41 20.70 4.01
N GLU A 61 -7.85 21.50 4.93
CA GLU A 61 -6.47 22.03 4.79
C GLU A 61 -5.42 20.89 4.74
N MET A 62 -5.56 19.87 5.60
CA MET A 62 -4.68 18.69 5.58
C MET A 62 -4.84 17.88 4.28
N THR A 63 -6.06 17.79 3.76
CA THR A 63 -6.38 17.11 2.50
C THR A 63 -5.74 17.82 1.32
N GLU A 64 -5.91 19.14 1.18
CA GLU A 64 -5.29 19.94 0.12
C GLU A 64 -3.76 19.87 0.17
N ALA A 65 -3.17 19.93 1.38
CA ALA A 65 -1.73 19.78 1.56
C ALA A 65 -1.24 18.40 1.10
N MET A 66 -1.96 17.33 1.46
CA MET A 66 -1.62 15.98 1.04
C MET A 66 -1.75 15.78 -0.47
N GLU A 67 -2.80 16.33 -1.09
CA GLU A 67 -2.96 16.32 -2.55
C GLU A 67 -1.80 17.00 -3.25
N LYS A 68 -1.38 18.17 -2.75
CA LYS A 68 -0.25 18.89 -3.31
C LYS A 68 1.03 18.05 -3.27
N GLU A 69 1.36 17.44 -2.14
CA GLU A 69 2.56 16.60 -2.04
C GLU A 69 2.46 15.35 -2.93
N MET A 70 1.27 14.76 -3.07
CA MET A 70 1.05 13.62 -3.97
C MET A 70 1.21 13.99 -5.45
N LYS A 71 0.68 15.15 -5.86
CA LYS A 71 0.88 15.67 -7.22
C LYS A 71 2.34 16.02 -7.50
N GLU A 72 3.04 16.61 -6.53
CA GLU A 72 4.49 16.85 -6.64
C GLU A 72 5.27 15.53 -6.81
N ALA A 73 4.89 14.47 -6.09
CA ALA A 73 5.59 13.18 -6.14
C ALA A 73 5.31 12.38 -7.42
N PHE A 74 4.06 12.32 -7.87
CA PHE A 74 3.65 11.44 -8.98
C PHE A 74 3.42 12.18 -10.31
N GLY A 75 3.30 13.50 -10.28
CA GLY A 75 2.81 14.29 -11.41
C GLY A 75 1.31 14.10 -11.66
N ASP A 76 0.73 15.03 -12.42
CA ASP A 76 -0.73 15.02 -12.69
C ASP A 76 -1.14 14.00 -13.77
N SER A 77 -0.19 13.54 -14.60
CA SER A 77 -0.47 12.77 -15.81
C SER A 77 -0.22 11.28 -15.67
N MET A 78 0.52 10.85 -14.63
CA MET A 78 0.84 9.45 -14.42
C MET A 78 -0.40 8.67 -14.00
N THR A 79 -0.61 7.51 -14.61
CA THR A 79 -1.75 6.62 -14.38
C THR A 79 -1.32 5.22 -13.92
N LEU A 80 -2.26 4.40 -13.45
CA LEU A 80 -1.99 3.03 -12.99
C LEU A 80 -1.26 2.18 -14.03
N ARG A 81 -1.65 2.27 -15.31
CA ARG A 81 -1.00 1.49 -16.38
C ARG A 81 0.47 1.86 -16.62
N ASP A 82 0.88 3.06 -16.20
CA ASP A 82 2.22 3.59 -16.45
C ASP A 82 3.25 3.03 -15.45
N THR A 83 2.84 2.31 -14.39
CA THR A 83 3.78 1.75 -13.42
C THR A 83 4.70 0.69 -14.04
N VAL A 84 5.95 0.63 -13.57
CA VAL A 84 7.02 -0.26 -14.10
C VAL A 84 6.82 -1.74 -13.79
N LYS A 85 6.01 -2.04 -12.78
CA LYS A 85 5.64 -3.39 -12.35
C LYS A 85 4.14 -3.43 -12.06
N PRO A 86 3.51 -4.62 -12.08
CA PRO A 86 2.16 -4.78 -11.57
C PRO A 86 2.06 -4.26 -10.14
N VAL A 87 0.99 -3.50 -9.88
CA VAL A 87 0.65 -2.98 -8.56
C VAL A 87 -0.80 -3.32 -8.27
N LEU A 88 -1.07 -3.57 -7.00
CA LEU A 88 -2.41 -3.73 -6.43
C LEU A 88 -2.49 -2.78 -5.25
N ILE A 89 -3.44 -1.85 -5.28
CA ILE A 89 -3.60 -0.83 -4.24
C ILE A 89 -5.03 -0.91 -3.72
N PRO A 90 -5.25 -1.35 -2.47
CA PRO A 90 -6.59 -1.51 -1.92
C PRO A 90 -7.21 -0.15 -1.56
N CYS A 91 -8.54 -0.11 -1.54
CA CYS A 91 -9.35 1.03 -1.13
C CYS A 91 -10.76 0.53 -0.78
N TYR A 92 -11.50 1.25 0.05
CA TYR A 92 -12.92 1.06 0.21
C TYR A 92 -13.68 2.09 -0.64
N ASP A 93 -14.48 1.65 -1.61
CA ASP A 93 -15.30 2.56 -2.42
C ASP A 93 -16.68 2.75 -1.79
N LEU A 94 -16.97 3.98 -1.36
CA LEU A 94 -18.24 4.34 -0.76
C LEU A 94 -19.41 4.25 -1.75
N ARG A 95 -19.16 4.43 -3.05
CA ARG A 95 -20.23 4.37 -4.06
C ARG A 95 -20.79 2.97 -4.22
N THR A 96 -19.91 1.98 -4.29
CA THR A 96 -20.28 0.57 -4.40
C THR A 96 -20.48 -0.11 -3.05
N SER A 97 -20.06 0.54 -1.95
CA SER A 97 -20.06 -0.03 -0.60
C SER A 97 -19.29 -1.36 -0.54
N ALA A 98 -18.13 -1.40 -1.22
CA ALA A 98 -17.32 -2.60 -1.35
C ALA A 98 -15.82 -2.28 -1.35
N PRO A 99 -14.98 -3.24 -0.94
CA PRO A 99 -13.55 -3.18 -1.21
C PRO A 99 -13.27 -3.12 -2.71
N LEU A 100 -12.35 -2.24 -3.10
CA LEU A 100 -11.85 -2.06 -4.44
C LEU A 100 -10.33 -2.23 -4.43
N VAL A 101 -9.78 -2.88 -5.46
CA VAL A 101 -8.34 -3.01 -5.64
C VAL A 101 -7.97 -2.38 -6.96
N PHE A 102 -7.24 -1.27 -6.92
CA PHE A 102 -6.68 -0.69 -8.12
C PHE A 102 -5.57 -1.59 -8.65
N SER A 103 -5.77 -2.12 -9.85
CA SER A 103 -4.87 -3.08 -10.49
C SER A 103 -4.32 -2.50 -11.78
N ARG A 104 -3.00 -2.61 -11.96
CA ARG A 104 -2.38 -2.28 -13.25
C ARG A 104 -2.92 -3.17 -14.37
N ALA A 105 -3.20 -4.44 -14.09
CA ALA A 105 -3.70 -5.37 -15.11
C ALA A 105 -5.05 -4.89 -15.65
N ASP A 106 -5.96 -4.49 -14.76
CA ASP A 106 -7.30 -4.00 -15.14
C ASP A 106 -7.20 -2.68 -15.90
N ALA A 107 -6.30 -1.79 -15.48
CA ALA A 107 -6.00 -0.53 -16.17
C ALA A 107 -5.43 -0.72 -17.59
N LEU A 108 -4.75 -1.85 -17.85
CA LEU A 108 -4.26 -2.21 -19.18
C LEU A 108 -5.33 -2.87 -20.05
N GLU A 109 -6.34 -3.48 -19.44
CA GLU A 109 -7.46 -4.10 -20.14
C GLU A 109 -8.56 -3.10 -20.48
N SER A 110 -8.79 -2.10 -19.63
CA SER A 110 -9.83 -1.09 -19.82
C SER A 110 -9.44 0.24 -19.18
N GLU A 111 -9.56 1.32 -19.96
CA GLU A 111 -9.37 2.70 -19.46
C GLU A 111 -10.37 3.08 -18.37
N SER A 112 -11.45 2.30 -18.20
CA SER A 112 -12.45 2.48 -17.15
C SER A 112 -11.90 2.09 -15.76
N TYR A 113 -10.81 1.34 -15.70
CA TYR A 113 -10.08 1.01 -14.47
C TYR A 113 -8.73 1.72 -14.37
N ASN A 114 -8.42 2.60 -15.33
CA ASN A 114 -7.20 3.38 -15.33
C ASN A 114 -7.45 4.73 -14.64
N PHE A 115 -6.87 4.92 -13.46
CA PHE A 115 -6.98 6.15 -12.65
C PHE A 115 -5.61 6.83 -12.55
N ARG A 116 -5.59 8.12 -12.18
CA ARG A 116 -4.32 8.82 -11.95
C ARG A 116 -3.67 8.32 -10.67
N MET A 117 -2.35 8.16 -10.72
CA MET A 117 -1.60 7.54 -9.63
C MET A 117 -1.70 8.35 -8.32
N TRP A 118 -1.67 9.69 -8.41
CA TRP A 118 -1.79 10.54 -7.23
C TRP A 118 -3.18 10.43 -6.56
N GLU A 119 -4.24 10.26 -7.35
CA GLU A 119 -5.62 10.07 -6.87
C GLU A 119 -5.76 8.71 -6.18
N VAL A 120 -5.21 7.65 -6.78
CA VAL A 120 -5.19 6.31 -6.17
C VAL A 120 -4.43 6.33 -4.84
N CYS A 121 -3.26 6.96 -4.79
CA CYS A 121 -2.48 7.12 -3.55
C CYS A 121 -3.23 7.93 -2.48
N ARG A 122 -4.02 8.95 -2.88
CA ARG A 122 -4.89 9.70 -1.97
C ARG A 122 -6.03 8.85 -1.44
N ALA A 123 -6.71 8.11 -2.32
CA ALA A 123 -7.84 7.25 -1.98
C ALA A 123 -7.45 6.16 -0.97
N THR A 124 -6.34 5.43 -1.22
CA THR A 124 -5.86 4.40 -0.28
C THR A 124 -5.39 4.97 1.06
N TRP A 125 -5.13 6.27 1.16
CA TRP A 125 -4.61 6.93 2.37
C TRP A 125 -5.63 7.90 3.00
N ALA A 126 -6.86 7.93 2.50
CA ALA A 126 -7.90 8.81 2.99
C ALA A 126 -8.49 8.27 4.31
N GLU A 127 -7.70 8.31 5.40
CA GLU A 127 -8.09 7.87 6.74
C GLU A 127 -9.28 8.72 7.26
N PRO A 128 -10.43 8.11 7.59
CA PRO A 128 -11.58 8.83 8.13
C PRO A 128 -11.25 9.62 9.40
N GLY A 129 -11.69 10.88 9.43
CA GLY A 129 -11.41 11.79 10.53
C GLY A 129 -10.07 12.52 10.43
N ARG A 130 -9.18 12.10 9.51
CA ARG A 130 -7.93 12.80 9.20
C ARG A 130 -7.94 13.45 7.82
N PHE A 131 -8.45 12.75 6.82
CA PHE A 131 -8.56 13.25 5.44
C PHE A 131 -9.98 13.10 4.92
N GLU A 132 -10.36 13.94 3.95
CA GLU A 132 -11.62 13.79 3.24
C GLU A 132 -11.56 12.58 2.29
N PRO A 133 -12.68 11.89 2.04
CA PRO A 133 -12.77 10.88 0.99
C PRO A 133 -12.36 11.43 -0.38
N MET A 134 -11.75 10.59 -1.20
CA MET A 134 -11.29 10.98 -2.53
C MET A 134 -12.32 10.59 -3.58
N GLU A 135 -13.03 11.56 -4.15
CA GLU A 135 -13.80 11.34 -5.37
C GLU A 135 -12.88 11.43 -6.59
N MET A 136 -12.87 10.39 -7.42
CA MET A 136 -12.03 10.34 -8.62
C MET A 136 -12.74 9.66 -9.78
N LEU A 137 -12.30 10.04 -10.98
CA LEU A 137 -12.79 9.52 -12.25
C LEU A 137 -11.70 8.73 -12.95
N SER A 138 -12.09 7.65 -13.62
CA SER A 138 -11.17 6.97 -14.53
C SER A 138 -10.77 7.92 -15.66
N VAL A 139 -9.66 7.64 -16.34
CA VAL A 139 -9.10 8.49 -17.40
C VAL A 139 -10.10 8.74 -18.54
N ASN A 140 -10.95 7.76 -18.84
CA ASN A 140 -12.03 7.91 -19.82
C ASN A 140 -13.33 8.50 -19.26
N GLY A 141 -13.39 8.82 -17.96
CA GLY A 141 -14.55 9.40 -17.27
C GLY A 141 -15.73 8.45 -17.04
N SER A 142 -15.58 7.15 -17.33
CA SER A 142 -16.68 6.18 -17.26
C SER A 142 -16.93 5.58 -15.87
N THR A 143 -15.90 5.51 -15.04
CA THR A 143 -15.98 4.98 -13.68
C THR A 143 -15.74 6.09 -12.69
N VAL A 144 -16.61 6.19 -11.70
CA VAL A 144 -16.44 7.09 -10.56
C VAL A 144 -16.22 6.24 -9.32
N CYS A 145 -15.21 6.60 -8.53
CA CYS A 145 -14.91 5.98 -7.24
C CYS A 145 -14.89 7.06 -6.17
N VAL A 146 -15.48 6.79 -5.00
CA VAL A 146 -15.33 7.64 -3.80
C VAL A 146 -14.56 6.82 -2.78
N GLY A 147 -13.24 6.94 -2.85
CA GLY A 147 -12.31 6.09 -2.14
C GLY A 147 -12.00 6.57 -0.72
N VAL A 148 -11.96 5.60 0.19
CA VAL A 148 -11.54 5.75 1.58
C VAL A 148 -10.47 4.70 1.88
N ASP A 149 -9.54 5.06 2.76
CA ASP A 149 -8.45 4.24 3.32
C ASP A 149 -8.46 2.73 2.97
N GLY A 150 -7.39 2.30 2.29
CA GLY A 150 -7.18 0.89 1.94
C GLY A 150 -6.94 0.00 3.14
N GLY A 151 -6.45 0.54 4.26
CA GLY A 151 -6.25 -0.20 5.50
C GLY A 151 -7.57 -0.67 6.13
N LEU A 152 -8.65 0.10 5.96
CA LEU A 152 -9.98 -0.30 6.42
C LEU A 152 -10.59 -1.42 5.57
N ALA A 153 -10.25 -1.46 4.27
CA ALA A 153 -10.73 -2.49 3.36
C ALA A 153 -9.90 -3.78 3.47
N MET A 154 -8.57 -3.65 3.43
CA MET A 154 -7.61 -4.74 3.31
C MET A 154 -6.29 -4.37 4.00
N SER A 155 -6.29 -4.45 5.33
CA SER A 155 -5.11 -4.18 6.18
C SER A 155 -3.90 -5.10 5.92
N ASN A 156 -4.14 -6.28 5.34
CA ASN A 156 -3.11 -7.17 4.82
C ASN A 156 -3.46 -7.61 3.38
N PRO A 157 -2.94 -6.93 2.34
CA PRO A 157 -3.28 -7.22 0.95
C PRO A 157 -2.58 -8.48 0.39
N THR A 158 -1.84 -9.25 1.19
CA THR A 158 -1.08 -10.42 0.73
C THR A 158 -1.96 -11.48 0.06
N ALA A 159 -3.12 -11.81 0.62
CA ALA A 159 -4.03 -12.79 0.00
C ALA A 159 -4.54 -12.34 -1.36
N VAL A 160 -4.82 -11.04 -1.53
CA VAL A 160 -5.24 -10.46 -2.81
C VAL A 160 -4.11 -10.50 -3.83
N ALA A 161 -2.86 -10.20 -3.42
CA ALA A 161 -1.71 -10.31 -4.30
C ALA A 161 -1.47 -11.74 -4.79
N ILE A 162 -1.52 -12.73 -3.89
CA ILE A 162 -1.40 -14.15 -4.26
C ILE A 162 -2.54 -14.54 -5.21
N THR A 163 -3.78 -14.17 -4.88
CA THR A 163 -4.95 -14.48 -5.71
C THR A 163 -4.81 -13.89 -7.10
N HIS A 164 -4.36 -12.64 -7.22
CA HIS A 164 -4.11 -11.99 -8.51
C HIS A 164 -3.07 -12.76 -9.33
N ILE A 165 -1.93 -13.12 -8.73
CA ILE A 165 -0.87 -13.86 -9.42
C ILE A 165 -1.36 -15.24 -9.88
N LEU A 166 -2.11 -15.95 -9.03
CA LEU A 166 -2.62 -17.28 -9.37
C LEU A 166 -3.67 -17.25 -10.48
N HIS A 167 -4.46 -16.19 -10.62
CA HIS A 167 -5.57 -16.14 -11.59
C HIS A 167 -5.24 -15.33 -12.85
N ASN A 168 -4.27 -14.42 -12.81
CA ASN A 168 -3.80 -13.68 -13.98
C ASN A 168 -2.80 -14.52 -14.79
N LYS A 169 -3.29 -15.58 -15.44
CA LYS A 169 -2.46 -16.47 -16.28
C LYS A 169 -1.89 -15.79 -17.52
N GLN A 170 -2.37 -14.60 -17.87
CA GLN A 170 -1.79 -13.82 -18.96
C GLN A 170 -0.41 -13.27 -18.55
N GLU A 171 -0.28 -12.73 -17.34
CA GLU A 171 1.03 -12.28 -16.83
C GLU A 171 1.83 -13.39 -16.15
N PHE A 172 1.16 -14.37 -15.55
CA PHE A 172 1.76 -15.45 -14.75
C PHE A 172 1.36 -16.85 -15.25
N PRO A 173 1.64 -17.22 -16.52
CA PRO A 173 1.17 -18.47 -17.12
C PRO A 173 1.74 -19.74 -16.45
N PHE A 174 2.91 -19.65 -15.84
CA PHE A 174 3.64 -20.80 -15.28
C PHE A 174 3.48 -20.99 -13.77
N VAL A 175 2.84 -20.05 -13.07
CA VAL A 175 2.58 -20.18 -11.63
C VAL A 175 1.40 -21.14 -11.45
N ARG A 176 1.58 -22.25 -10.73
CA ARG A 176 0.53 -23.26 -10.50
C ARG A 176 -0.11 -23.12 -9.13
N GLY A 177 0.69 -22.79 -8.13
CA GLY A 177 0.27 -22.64 -6.75
C GLY A 177 1.23 -21.78 -5.94
N VAL A 178 1.06 -21.78 -4.63
CA VAL A 178 1.88 -21.00 -3.70
C VAL A 178 3.31 -21.52 -3.60
N GLU A 179 3.55 -22.79 -3.97
CA GLU A 179 4.88 -23.40 -4.04
C GLU A 179 5.79 -22.74 -5.09
N ASP A 180 5.23 -22.09 -6.11
CA ASP A 180 5.96 -21.37 -7.15
C ASP A 180 6.20 -19.88 -6.78
N LEU A 181 5.82 -19.46 -5.57
CA LEU A 181 5.89 -18.07 -5.11
C LEU A 181 6.92 -17.89 -4.00
N ILE A 182 7.52 -16.69 -3.95
CA ILE A 182 8.22 -16.14 -2.79
C ILE A 182 7.50 -14.84 -2.42
N VAL A 183 7.07 -14.73 -1.17
CA VAL A 183 6.21 -13.64 -0.69
C VAL A 183 6.83 -13.01 0.56
N LEU A 184 7.23 -11.75 0.43
CA LEU A 184 7.56 -10.89 1.55
C LEU A 184 6.33 -10.03 1.90
N SER A 185 5.83 -10.17 3.12
CA SER A 185 4.76 -9.35 3.65
C SER A 185 5.31 -8.46 4.76
N LEU A 186 5.24 -7.14 4.58
CA LEU A 186 5.70 -6.16 5.56
C LEU A 186 4.48 -5.55 6.25
N GLY A 187 4.50 -5.49 7.58
CA GLY A 187 3.46 -4.84 8.36
C GLY A 187 4.01 -3.69 9.19
N CYS A 188 3.13 -2.75 9.52
CA CYS A 188 3.45 -1.53 10.27
C CYS A 188 3.36 -1.70 11.79
N GLY A 189 3.33 -2.94 12.28
CA GLY A 189 3.08 -3.28 13.68
C GLY A 189 1.60 -3.35 14.04
N THR A 190 1.33 -3.71 15.29
CA THR A 190 -0.04 -3.80 15.85
C THR A 190 -0.29 -2.58 16.73
N THR A 191 -1.18 -1.68 16.33
CA THR A 191 -1.43 -0.42 17.06
C THR A 191 -2.76 -0.40 17.80
N ALA A 192 -3.52 -1.51 17.81
CA ALA A 192 -4.73 -1.63 18.62
C ALA A 192 -4.46 -1.34 20.11
N ALA A 193 -3.39 -1.89 20.68
CA ALA A 193 -3.00 -1.65 22.08
C ALA A 193 -2.74 -0.17 22.36
N ALA A 194 -2.12 0.56 21.43
CA ALA A 194 -1.82 1.98 21.54
C ALA A 194 -3.07 2.89 21.54
N THR A 195 -4.25 2.37 21.20
CA THR A 195 -5.52 3.14 21.29
C THR A 195 -6.26 2.94 22.59
N LEU A 196 -5.88 1.95 23.39
CA LEU A 196 -6.52 1.67 24.66
C LEU A 196 -5.91 2.57 25.75
N PRO A 197 -6.72 3.02 26.73
CA PRO A 197 -6.23 3.90 27.76
C PRO A 197 -5.36 3.10 28.72
N GLU A 198 -4.17 3.62 28.99
CA GLU A 198 -3.25 3.03 29.97
C GLU A 198 -3.11 3.93 31.21
N THR A 199 -2.89 3.27 32.34
CA THR A 199 -2.49 3.91 33.59
C THR A 199 -1.03 4.36 33.52
N SER A 200 -0.59 5.22 34.44
CA SER A 200 0.81 5.63 34.57
C SER A 200 1.81 4.50 34.83
N ARG A 201 1.30 3.28 35.09
CA ARG A 201 2.08 2.05 35.27
C ARG A 201 2.09 1.13 34.04
N GLY A 202 1.62 1.61 32.88
CA GLY A 202 1.61 0.83 31.62
C GLY A 202 0.63 -0.34 31.64
N ARG A 203 -0.46 -0.23 32.40
CA ARG A 203 -1.53 -1.24 32.46
C ARG A 203 -2.82 -0.66 31.93
N LEU A 204 -3.62 -1.50 31.28
CA LEU A 204 -4.95 -1.17 30.80
C LEU A 204 -5.82 -0.52 31.88
N ASP A 205 -6.30 0.70 31.64
CA ASP A 205 -7.22 1.40 32.53
C ASP A 205 -8.66 0.93 32.27
N TYR A 206 -8.99 -0.22 32.85
CA TYR A 206 -10.29 -0.85 32.71
C TYR A 206 -11.44 0.06 33.16
N HIS A 207 -11.24 0.87 34.20
CA HIS A 207 -12.28 1.78 34.69
C HIS A 207 -12.63 2.85 33.66
N LYS A 208 -11.62 3.40 32.98
CA LYS A 208 -11.82 4.37 31.91
C LYS A 208 -12.48 3.77 30.68
N ILE A 209 -12.11 2.53 30.29
CA ILE A 209 -12.74 1.83 29.15
C ILE A 209 -14.23 1.58 29.41
N ARG A 210 -14.61 1.22 30.64
CA ARG A 210 -16.03 1.01 30.99
C ARG A 210 -16.89 2.25 30.83
N GLN A 211 -16.28 3.43 30.82
CA GLN A 211 -16.96 4.72 30.66
C GLN A 211 -16.95 5.21 29.21
N TRP A 212 -16.33 4.48 28.28
CA TRP A 212 -16.28 4.86 26.88
C TRP A 212 -17.66 4.83 26.24
N GLY A 213 -18.00 5.92 25.56
CA GLY A 213 -19.14 6.01 24.66
C GLY A 213 -18.75 5.65 23.23
N THR A 214 -19.70 5.82 22.31
CA THR A 214 -19.50 5.50 20.89
C THR A 214 -18.28 6.19 20.29
N LYS A 215 -18.03 7.46 20.64
CA LYS A 215 -16.93 8.26 20.07
C LYS A 215 -15.56 7.71 20.43
N GLU A 216 -15.38 7.33 21.69
CA GLU A 216 -14.14 6.75 22.20
C GLU A 216 -13.88 5.37 21.59
N TRP A 217 -14.93 4.60 21.31
CA TRP A 217 -14.84 3.27 20.71
C TRP A 217 -14.57 3.25 19.20
N VAL A 218 -14.89 4.31 18.44
CA VAL A 218 -14.79 4.29 16.95
C VAL A 218 -13.41 3.85 16.46
N ARG A 219 -12.35 4.53 16.92
CA ARG A 219 -10.98 4.27 16.45
C ARG A 219 -10.43 2.93 16.97
N PRO A 220 -10.59 2.56 18.27
CA PRO A 220 -10.21 1.26 18.77
C PRO A 220 -10.90 0.09 18.04
N ILE A 221 -12.21 0.15 17.80
CA ILE A 221 -12.93 -0.91 17.08
C ILE A 221 -12.40 -1.05 15.67
N ALA A 222 -12.19 0.06 14.95
CA ALA A 222 -11.64 0.02 13.60
C ALA A 222 -10.24 -0.63 13.57
N ARG A 223 -9.36 -0.29 14.52
CA ARG A 223 -8.02 -0.90 14.60
C ARG A 223 -8.06 -2.37 15.01
N ILE A 224 -8.89 -2.74 15.99
CA ILE A 224 -9.05 -4.15 16.39
C ILE A 224 -9.57 -4.99 15.20
N ALA A 225 -10.56 -4.49 14.47
CA ALA A 225 -11.08 -5.17 13.29
C ALA A 225 -10.02 -5.28 12.18
N SER A 226 -9.28 -4.20 11.91
CA SER A 226 -8.19 -4.17 10.94
C SER A 226 -7.06 -5.13 11.30
N ASP A 227 -6.57 -5.11 12.54
CA ASP A 227 -5.52 -5.98 13.04
C ASP A 227 -5.98 -7.45 13.01
N GLY A 228 -7.22 -7.73 13.42
CA GLY A 228 -7.82 -9.06 13.33
C GLY A 228 -7.93 -9.57 11.90
N ALA A 229 -8.35 -8.73 10.95
CA ALA A 229 -8.39 -9.09 9.54
C ALA A 229 -6.98 -9.36 8.97
N ALA A 230 -5.98 -8.57 9.36
CA ALA A 230 -4.60 -8.75 8.94
C ALA A 230 -4.01 -10.07 9.46
N ASP A 231 -4.27 -10.38 10.73
CA ASP A 231 -3.85 -11.62 11.37
C ASP A 231 -4.52 -12.83 10.72
N LEU A 232 -5.82 -12.77 10.41
CA LEU A 232 -6.50 -13.87 9.71
C LEU A 232 -5.89 -14.17 8.34
N VAL A 233 -5.55 -13.13 7.56
CA VAL A 233 -4.85 -13.30 6.28
C VAL A 233 -3.48 -13.92 6.49
N ASP A 234 -2.72 -13.44 7.48
CA ASP A 234 -1.39 -13.96 7.78
C ASP A 234 -1.42 -15.45 8.14
N HIS A 235 -2.35 -15.88 9.01
CA HIS A 235 -2.52 -17.29 9.37
C HIS A 235 -2.94 -18.15 8.17
N ALA A 236 -3.87 -17.65 7.34
CA ALA A 236 -4.33 -18.39 6.17
C ALA A 236 -3.21 -18.59 5.13
N VAL A 237 -2.41 -17.54 4.87
CA VAL A 237 -1.28 -17.59 3.95
C VAL A 237 -0.17 -18.48 4.53
N ALA A 238 0.19 -18.31 5.80
CA ALA A 238 1.20 -19.14 6.44
C ALA A 238 0.83 -20.64 6.42
N LEU A 239 -0.44 -20.99 6.62
CA LEU A 239 -0.91 -22.37 6.47
C LEU A 239 -0.70 -22.88 5.04
N ALA A 240 -1.10 -22.09 4.03
CA ALA A 240 -0.99 -22.48 2.63
C ALA A 240 0.46 -22.80 2.25
N PHE A 241 1.42 -21.98 2.67
CA PHE A 241 2.85 -22.22 2.43
C PHE A 241 3.42 -23.35 3.29
N GLY A 242 2.97 -23.47 4.55
CA GLY A 242 3.40 -24.53 5.47
C GLY A 242 3.02 -25.94 5.00
N GLN A 243 1.83 -26.10 4.41
CA GLN A 243 1.41 -27.37 3.81
C GLN A 243 2.24 -27.76 2.58
N CYS A 244 2.78 -26.78 1.87
CA CYS A 244 3.69 -26.99 0.74
C CYS A 244 5.14 -27.26 1.17
N GLY A 245 5.46 -27.20 2.47
CA GLY A 245 6.81 -27.39 2.99
C GLY A 245 7.80 -26.30 2.55
N SER A 246 7.31 -25.12 2.15
CA SER A 246 8.14 -24.03 1.64
C SER A 246 8.31 -22.92 2.69
N ALA A 247 9.56 -22.51 2.93
CA ALA A 247 9.89 -21.33 3.75
C ALA A 247 9.74 -20.02 2.95
N ASN A 248 8.86 -20.00 1.95
CA ASN A 248 8.80 -18.95 0.94
C ASN A 248 7.82 -17.82 1.29
N TYR A 249 7.14 -17.89 2.43
CA TYR A 249 6.33 -16.81 2.98
C TYR A 249 7.00 -16.24 4.22
N ILE A 250 7.45 -14.98 4.13
CA ILE A 250 8.07 -14.27 5.24
C ILE A 250 7.21 -13.06 5.57
N ARG A 251 6.67 -13.05 6.79
CA ARG A 251 5.98 -11.90 7.37
C ARG A 251 6.93 -11.20 8.34
N VAL A 252 7.21 -9.94 8.07
CA VAL A 252 7.93 -9.05 8.99
C VAL A 252 6.91 -8.09 9.57
N GLN A 253 6.64 -8.23 10.87
CA GLN A 253 5.68 -7.42 11.60
C GLN A 253 6.34 -6.93 12.88
N ALA A 254 6.34 -5.62 13.10
CA ALA A 254 6.84 -5.05 14.34
C ALA A 254 5.94 -5.48 15.51
N ASN A 255 6.46 -6.36 16.36
CA ASN A 255 5.76 -6.88 17.54
C ASN A 255 6.62 -6.64 18.79
N GLY A 256 5.98 -6.39 19.92
CA GLY A 256 6.67 -6.41 21.23
C GLY A 256 6.58 -5.12 22.05
N PRO A 257 7.27 -5.09 23.20
CA PRO A 257 7.17 -4.00 24.18
C PRO A 257 7.73 -2.65 23.70
N SER A 258 8.54 -2.64 22.63
CA SER A 258 8.99 -1.40 21.99
C SER A 258 7.81 -0.65 21.35
N MET A 259 6.84 -1.35 20.77
CA MET A 259 5.63 -0.73 20.23
C MET A 259 4.67 -0.19 21.31
N ASN A 260 4.70 -0.75 22.53
CA ASN A 260 3.93 -0.20 23.66
C ASN A 260 4.38 1.20 24.08
N ARG A 261 5.54 1.68 23.59
CA ARG A 261 6.01 3.05 23.82
C ARG A 261 5.39 4.06 22.85
N CYS A 262 4.69 3.59 21.83
CA CYS A 262 4.13 4.43 20.79
C CYS A 262 2.71 4.88 21.13
N GLY A 263 2.45 6.17 20.98
CA GLY A 263 1.11 6.73 21.15
C GLY A 263 0.16 6.34 20.01
N ALA A 264 -1.14 6.57 20.22
CA ALA A 264 -2.17 6.29 19.22
C ALA A 264 -1.94 6.96 17.85
N ASP A 265 -1.24 8.09 17.81
CA ASP A 265 -0.97 8.89 16.61
C ASP A 265 0.46 8.73 16.05
N VAL A 266 1.19 7.68 16.46
CA VAL A 266 2.57 7.40 16.01
C VAL A 266 2.73 7.43 14.49
N ASP A 267 1.76 6.87 13.75
CA ASP A 267 1.78 6.77 12.28
C ASP A 267 1.62 8.13 11.58
N SER A 268 1.30 9.17 12.35
CA SER A 268 1.01 10.49 11.83
C SER A 268 1.66 11.61 12.63
N ASP A 269 2.63 11.30 13.49
CA ASP A 269 3.48 12.30 14.11
C ASP A 269 4.78 12.46 13.30
N PRO A 270 4.91 13.52 12.49
CA PRO A 270 6.12 13.78 11.71
C PRO A 270 7.21 14.50 12.54
N SER A 271 7.11 14.51 13.87
CA SER A 271 8.16 15.04 14.73
C SER A 271 9.46 14.26 14.53
N SER A 272 10.59 14.96 14.52
CA SER A 272 11.90 14.32 14.34
C SER A 272 12.22 13.35 15.49
N ALA A 273 11.66 13.59 16.68
CA ALA A 273 11.73 12.67 17.80
C ALA A 273 10.99 11.36 17.52
N ASN A 274 9.76 11.42 16.99
CA ASN A 274 8.98 10.24 16.63
C ASN A 274 9.61 9.47 15.45
N VAL A 275 10.06 10.18 14.41
CA VAL A 275 10.76 9.55 13.27
C VAL A 275 12.01 8.81 13.74
N LYS A 276 12.84 9.43 14.58
CA LYS A 276 14.02 8.77 15.15
C LYS A 276 13.66 7.56 16.00
N ALA A 277 12.60 7.63 16.81
CA ALA A 277 12.14 6.50 17.59
C ALA A 277 11.66 5.34 16.68
N LEU A 278 10.98 5.64 15.57
CA LEU A 278 10.55 4.65 14.57
C LEU A 278 11.74 4.01 13.86
N GLU A 279 12.78 4.77 13.53
CA GLU A 279 14.04 4.24 12.99
C GLU A 279 14.72 3.27 13.98
N GLU A 280 14.88 3.68 15.24
CA GLU A 280 15.46 2.84 16.29
C GLU A 280 14.66 1.55 16.50
N MET A 281 13.32 1.63 16.50
CA MET A 281 12.45 0.46 16.58
C MET A 281 12.57 -0.44 15.35
N ALA A 282 12.71 0.12 14.15
CA ALA A 282 12.92 -0.66 12.94
C ALA A 282 14.25 -1.43 13.00
N GLU A 283 15.33 -0.78 13.46
CA GLU A 283 16.63 -1.43 13.66
C GLU A 283 16.57 -2.53 14.73
N GLU A 284 15.85 -2.31 15.83
CA GLU A 284 15.62 -3.33 16.85
C GLU A 284 14.84 -4.51 16.28
N MET A 285 13.76 -4.24 15.54
CA MET A 285 12.93 -5.24 14.90
C MET A 285 13.74 -6.11 13.92
N LEU A 286 14.67 -5.53 13.15
CA LEU A 286 15.55 -6.29 12.25
C LEU A 286 16.41 -7.31 13.00
N LYS A 287 16.83 -7.01 14.24
CA LYS A 287 17.66 -7.88 15.09
C LYS A 287 16.83 -8.95 15.81
N GLN A 288 15.52 -8.79 15.91
CA GLN A 288 14.65 -9.76 16.55
C GLN A 288 14.50 -11.02 15.69
N LYS A 289 14.28 -12.15 16.36
CA LYS A 289 13.92 -13.41 15.70
C LYS A 289 12.59 -13.26 14.96
N ASN A 290 12.52 -13.80 13.75
CA ASN A 290 11.28 -13.75 12.98
C ASN A 290 10.18 -14.55 13.70
N VAL A 291 8.93 -14.09 13.57
CA VAL A 291 7.77 -14.73 14.18
C VAL A 291 6.85 -15.21 13.06
N GLU A 292 6.67 -16.52 13.00
CA GLU A 292 5.87 -17.20 12.00
C GLU A 292 4.50 -17.55 12.58
N SER A 293 3.43 -17.27 11.84
CA SER A 293 2.07 -17.65 12.23
C SER A 293 1.81 -19.13 11.92
N VAL A 294 1.21 -19.85 12.86
CA VAL A 294 0.82 -21.25 12.72
C VAL A 294 -0.68 -21.35 12.99
N LEU A 295 -1.46 -21.74 11.98
CA LEU A 295 -2.92 -21.83 12.13
C LEU A 295 -3.29 -22.79 13.27
N PHE A 296 -4.09 -22.29 14.22
CA PHE A 296 -4.47 -22.97 15.48
C PHE A 296 -3.30 -23.32 16.43
N GLY A 297 -2.04 -23.11 16.03
CA GLY A 297 -0.84 -23.29 16.84
C GLY A 297 -0.29 -21.99 17.44
N GLY A 298 -0.90 -20.85 17.13
CA GLY A 298 -0.46 -19.54 17.59
C GLY A 298 0.71 -19.01 16.76
N ARG A 299 1.77 -18.54 17.42
CA ARG A 299 2.96 -17.99 16.77
C ARG A 299 4.20 -18.77 17.19
N ARG A 300 5.06 -19.10 16.23
CA ARG A 300 6.35 -19.77 16.45
C ARG A 300 7.48 -18.76 16.22
N VAL A 301 8.47 -18.78 17.10
CA VAL A 301 9.68 -17.97 16.93
C VAL A 301 10.66 -18.76 16.09
N SER A 302 11.08 -18.19 14.96
CA SER A 302 12.08 -18.76 14.07
C SER A 302 13.48 -18.71 14.70
N GLU A 303 14.42 -19.51 14.18
CA GLU A 303 15.81 -19.45 14.63
C GLU A 303 16.53 -18.21 14.07
N GLN A 304 16.12 -17.78 12.87
CA GLN A 304 16.69 -16.67 12.14
C GLN A 304 16.05 -15.33 12.53
N THR A 305 16.83 -14.27 12.41
CA THR A 305 16.40 -12.88 12.59
C THR A 305 15.65 -12.36 11.38
N ASN A 306 14.89 -11.27 11.56
CA ASN A 306 14.21 -10.60 10.45
C ASN A 306 15.22 -10.12 9.40
N MET A 307 16.40 -9.63 9.80
CA MET A 307 17.47 -9.23 8.89
C MET A 307 17.96 -10.40 8.04
N GLU A 308 18.27 -11.55 8.65
CA GLU A 308 18.74 -12.74 7.93
C GLU A 308 17.68 -13.26 6.93
N MET A 309 16.40 -13.20 7.30
CA MET A 309 15.30 -13.57 6.39
C MET A 309 15.18 -12.60 5.20
N LEU A 310 15.40 -11.30 5.42
CA LEU A 310 15.40 -10.31 4.34
C LEU A 310 16.61 -10.50 3.40
N ASP A 311 17.79 -10.80 3.95
CA ASP A 311 18.99 -11.11 3.16
C ASP A 311 18.78 -12.38 2.32
N PHE A 312 18.13 -13.41 2.90
CA PHE A 312 17.76 -14.62 2.18
C PHE A 312 16.83 -14.30 0.98
N ILE A 313 15.76 -13.53 1.19
CA ILE A 313 14.85 -13.13 0.10
C ILE A 313 15.59 -12.30 -0.95
N ALA A 314 16.45 -11.38 -0.55
CA ALA A 314 17.23 -10.57 -1.48
C ALA A 314 18.11 -11.46 -2.38
N GLY A 315 18.76 -12.48 -1.80
CA GLY A 315 19.50 -13.49 -2.53
C GLY A 315 18.64 -14.25 -3.55
N GLU A 316 17.48 -14.76 -3.13
CA GLU A 316 16.56 -15.48 -4.01
C GLU A 316 16.03 -14.61 -5.16
N LEU A 317 15.74 -13.32 -4.90
CA LEU A 317 15.31 -12.38 -5.92
C LEU A 317 16.40 -12.11 -6.97
N VAL A 318 17.66 -11.98 -6.54
CA VAL A 318 18.81 -11.82 -7.45
C VAL A 318 18.99 -13.08 -8.30
N LEU A 319 18.96 -14.26 -7.68
CA LEU A 319 19.06 -15.53 -8.40
C LEU A 319 17.93 -15.70 -9.41
N GLU A 320 16.68 -15.39 -9.04
CA GLU A 320 15.55 -15.46 -9.96
C GLU A 320 15.66 -14.44 -11.10
N HIS A 321 16.16 -13.22 -10.83
CA HIS A 321 16.44 -12.24 -11.88
C HIS A 321 17.49 -12.76 -12.87
N GLN A 322 18.60 -13.32 -12.39
CA GLN A 322 19.64 -13.92 -13.24
C GLN A 322 19.09 -15.11 -14.05
N ARG A 323 18.30 -15.99 -13.42
CA ARG A 323 17.63 -17.10 -14.11
C ARG A 323 16.76 -16.61 -15.27
N ARG A 324 16.03 -15.51 -15.09
CA ARG A 324 15.20 -14.92 -16.16
C ARG A 324 16.03 -14.34 -17.30
N SER A 325 17.16 -13.71 -17.00
CA SER A 325 18.07 -13.17 -18.02
C SER A 325 18.68 -14.25 -18.92
N CYS A 326 18.79 -15.49 -18.43
CA CYS A 326 19.34 -16.63 -19.17
C CYS A 326 18.27 -17.56 -19.79
N ARG A 327 16.98 -17.34 -19.52
CA ARG A 327 15.89 -18.20 -20.03
C ARG A 327 15.41 -17.74 -21.40
N ILE A 328 15.16 -18.71 -22.28
CA ILE A 328 14.61 -18.47 -23.63
C ILE A 328 13.15 -17.98 -23.55
N ALA A 329 12.38 -18.44 -22.55
CA ALA A 329 11.00 -18.05 -22.33
C ALA A 329 10.85 -17.32 -20.98
N PRO A 330 10.12 -16.20 -20.92
CA PRO A 330 9.96 -15.45 -19.68
C PRO A 330 9.03 -16.20 -18.71
N THR A 331 9.47 -16.40 -17.47
CA THR A 331 8.63 -16.97 -16.38
C THR A 331 7.39 -16.11 -16.11
N VAL A 332 7.49 -14.80 -16.39
CA VAL A 332 6.44 -13.79 -16.18
C VAL A 332 6.41 -12.87 -17.39
N ALA A 333 5.23 -12.66 -17.95
CA ALA A 333 5.01 -11.85 -19.15
C ALA A 333 4.18 -10.60 -18.79
N PHE A 334 4.80 -9.60 -18.18
CA PHE A 334 4.10 -8.37 -17.82
C PHE A 334 3.55 -7.69 -19.07
N LYS A 335 2.25 -7.34 -19.05
CA LYS A 335 1.66 -6.55 -20.13
C LYS A 335 2.35 -5.19 -20.17
N GLN A 336 2.67 -4.69 -21.36
CA GLN A 336 3.13 -3.32 -21.52
C GLN A 336 1.97 -2.43 -21.96
N ALA A 337 1.93 -1.19 -21.47
CA ALA A 337 1.02 -0.20 -22.02
C ALA A 337 1.35 -0.02 -23.50
N ALA A 338 0.34 -0.04 -24.37
CA ALA A 338 0.54 0.29 -25.77
C ALA A 338 1.18 1.69 -25.87
N ALA A 339 2.28 1.81 -26.60
CA ALA A 339 2.95 3.10 -26.77
C ALA A 339 1.94 4.12 -27.30
N LYS A 340 1.82 5.29 -26.64
CA LYS A 340 1.00 6.39 -27.16
C LYS A 340 1.44 6.64 -28.62
N PRO A 341 0.53 6.59 -29.61
CA PRO A 341 0.91 6.88 -30.98
C PRO A 341 1.48 8.29 -30.99
N LYS A 342 2.78 8.41 -31.28
CA LYS A 342 3.40 9.70 -31.58
C LYS A 342 2.63 10.26 -32.76
N GLY A 343 1.96 11.40 -32.55
CA GLY A 343 1.04 11.98 -33.51
C GLY A 343 1.62 11.98 -34.92
N ARG A 344 1.02 11.16 -35.79
CA ARG A 344 1.04 11.35 -37.23
C ARG A 344 -0.41 11.30 -37.69
N GLY A 345 -0.75 12.29 -38.50
CA GLY A 345 -2.11 12.63 -38.85
C GLY A 345 -2.92 11.50 -39.45
N PHE A 346 -4.23 11.70 -39.33
CA PHE A 346 -5.32 11.07 -40.08
C PHE A 346 -4.91 10.20 -41.26
N LEU A 347 -5.35 8.94 -41.24
CA LEU A 347 -5.96 8.28 -42.39
C LEU A 347 -6.95 7.21 -41.89
N LYS A 348 -8.17 7.27 -42.45
CA LYS A 348 -9.34 6.44 -42.15
C LYS A 348 -9.21 5.02 -42.71
N GLN A 349 -9.94 4.10 -42.06
CA GLN A 349 -10.61 2.88 -42.61
C GLN A 349 -9.67 1.74 -43.10
N SER A 350 -9.88 0.44 -42.83
CA SER A 350 -11.10 -0.37 -42.72
C SER A 350 -10.83 -1.74 -42.05
N PHE A 351 -11.91 -2.44 -41.68
CA PHE A 351 -12.03 -3.85 -41.27
C PHE A 351 -11.20 -4.87 -42.08
N LEU A 352 -10.73 -5.98 -41.48
CA LEU A 352 -11.41 -7.30 -41.41
C LEU A 352 -10.47 -8.39 -40.81
N VAL A 353 -11.10 -9.50 -40.43
CA VAL A 353 -10.63 -10.67 -39.67
C VAL A 353 -9.77 -11.65 -40.50
N HIS A 354 -8.82 -12.35 -39.85
CA HIS A 354 -8.48 -13.80 -39.93
C HIS A 354 -6.97 -14.18 -39.99
N SER A 355 -6.63 -15.10 -39.07
CA SER A 355 -5.68 -16.25 -39.16
C SER A 355 -4.16 -16.06 -39.31
N ALA A 356 -3.48 -16.43 -38.21
CA ALA A 356 -2.40 -17.41 -38.07
C ALA A 356 -1.39 -17.70 -39.22
N VAL A 357 -0.14 -17.85 -38.77
CA VAL A 357 1.00 -18.53 -39.42
C VAL A 357 1.69 -17.77 -40.55
N LYS A 358 2.72 -17.00 -40.20
CA LYS A 358 3.99 -17.00 -40.93
C LYS A 358 5.16 -16.88 -39.95
N ARG A 359 5.84 -18.01 -39.82
CA ARG A 359 7.13 -18.22 -39.17
C ARG A 359 8.23 -17.39 -39.83
N TYR A 360 9.26 -17.10 -39.04
CA TYR A 360 10.68 -17.11 -39.41
C TYR A 360 11.09 -16.34 -40.67
N CYS A 361 11.67 -15.16 -40.46
CA CYS A 361 12.96 -14.73 -41.01
C CYS A 361 13.18 -13.23 -40.69
N GLN A 362 13.79 -12.94 -39.55
CA GLN A 362 14.74 -11.83 -39.41
C GLN A 362 15.46 -11.97 -38.06
N LEU A 363 16.42 -12.89 -38.08
CA LEU A 363 17.56 -12.96 -37.19
C LEU A 363 18.67 -12.12 -37.84
N LEU A 364 19.44 -11.41 -37.01
CA LEU A 364 20.61 -10.56 -37.32
C LEU A 364 20.33 -9.14 -37.88
N TRP A 365 20.25 -8.17 -36.95
CA TRP A 365 21.30 -7.14 -36.87
C TRP A 365 21.34 -6.52 -35.46
N PHE A 366 22.56 -6.44 -34.93
CA PHE A 366 23.04 -5.72 -33.72
C PHE A 366 23.01 -6.45 -32.37
N MET A 367 23.90 -7.46 -32.28
CA MET A 367 24.82 -7.54 -31.14
C MET A 367 26.03 -6.62 -31.36
N PHE A 368 26.60 -6.15 -30.24
CA PHE A 368 27.78 -5.31 -30.02
C PHE A 368 27.60 -3.79 -30.12
N GLY A 369 27.72 -3.16 -28.93
CA GLY A 369 27.73 -1.71 -28.72
C GLY A 369 27.92 -1.35 -27.25
N SER A 370 29.06 -1.76 -26.69
CA SER A 370 29.84 -1.08 -25.63
C SER A 370 29.31 -1.00 -24.19
N LEU A 371 30.03 -1.72 -23.31
CA LEU A 371 30.49 -1.17 -22.04
C LEU A 371 31.12 0.22 -22.27
N GLU A 372 30.87 1.16 -21.36
CA GLU A 372 31.87 1.98 -20.65
C GLU A 372 31.35 3.38 -20.25
N TYR A 373 31.68 3.73 -19.00
CA TYR A 373 31.74 5.03 -18.32
C TYR A 373 30.47 5.71 -17.75
N LEU A 374 30.52 5.79 -16.40
CA LEU A 374 29.84 6.61 -15.39
C LEU A 374 28.48 6.13 -14.85
#